data_AF-A0A0G4NBM6-F1
#
_entry.id   AF-A0A0G4NBM6-F1
#
_cell.length_a   1.000
_cell.length_b   1.000
_cell.length_c   1.000
_cell.angle_alpha   90.00
_cell.angle_beta   90.00
_cell.angle_gamma   90.00
#
_symmetry.space_group_name_H-M   'P 1'
#
loop_
_entity.id
_entity.type
_entity.pdbx_description
1 polymer ?
#
loop_
_entity_poly.entity_id
_entity_poly.type
_entity_poly.pdbx_seq_one_letter_code
_entity_poly.pdbx_strand_id
1 'polypeptide(L)'
;MADELEVTEGMRFDRGFVSPYFITDTKSQKVEFEKPLILLSEKKISAVQDIIPALEASTQARRPLVIIAEDIEGEALAVCILNKLRGQLQVAAVKAPGFGDNRKSILGDLAVLTNGTVFSDELDVKLEKATPDMFGSTGSITITKEDTIFLNGEGNKDALAQRCEQIRGVINDPTTSEYEKEKLQERLAKLSGGVAVIKVGGSSEVEVGEKKDRF
;
A
#
# COMPACT_ATOMS: atom_id res chain seq x y z
N MET A 1 2.76 -30.32 8.89
CA MET A 1 2.49 -29.53 7.67
C MET A 1 3.82 -29.20 7.02
N ALA A 2 3.91 -29.24 5.70
CA ALA A 2 5.14 -28.91 4.95
C ALA A 2 5.20 -27.40 4.67
N ASP A 3 6.39 -26.89 4.36
CA ASP A 3 6.58 -25.50 3.94
C ASP A 3 6.16 -25.37 2.47
N GLU A 4 5.42 -24.31 2.14
CA GLU A 4 4.90 -24.05 0.80
C GLU A 4 5.39 -22.69 0.29
N LEU A 5 5.89 -22.65 -0.95
CA LEU A 5 6.21 -21.41 -1.65
C LEU A 5 5.06 -21.08 -2.60
N GLU A 6 4.40 -19.95 -2.35
CA GLU A 6 3.33 -19.45 -3.21
C GLU A 6 3.76 -18.12 -3.84
N VAL A 7 3.70 -18.03 -5.16
CA VAL A 7 3.86 -16.75 -5.85
C VAL A 7 2.48 -16.12 -5.98
N THR A 8 2.28 -15.04 -5.25
CA THR A 8 1.02 -14.29 -5.23
C THR A 8 1.18 -12.97 -5.97
N GLU A 9 0.08 -12.43 -6.45
CA GLU A 9 0.07 -11.07 -6.98
C GLU A 9 0.32 -10.08 -5.84
N GLY A 10 1.17 -9.07 -6.05
CA GLY A 10 1.53 -8.14 -4.99
C GLY A 10 2.58 -7.13 -5.42
N MET A 11 2.88 -6.19 -4.53
CA MET A 11 3.89 -5.15 -4.76
C MET A 11 4.61 -4.82 -3.46
N ARG A 12 5.93 -4.61 -3.54
CA ARG A 12 6.75 -4.06 -2.47
C ARG A 12 7.33 -2.70 -2.86
N PHE A 13 7.36 -1.77 -1.92
CA PHE A 13 8.17 -0.55 -2.03
C PHE A 13 8.81 -0.14 -0.70
N ASP A 14 9.91 0.59 -0.81
CA ASP A 14 10.83 0.91 0.28
C ASP A 14 10.38 2.19 1.04
N ARG A 15 9.16 2.14 1.58
CA ARG A 15 8.65 3.12 2.54
C ARG A 15 7.90 2.39 3.64
N GLY A 16 8.29 2.63 4.89
CA GLY A 16 7.62 2.10 6.06
C GLY A 16 6.63 3.06 6.71
N PHE A 17 6.11 2.65 7.86
CA PHE A 17 5.15 3.46 8.62
C PHE A 17 5.74 4.82 9.02
N VAL A 18 4.93 5.87 8.95
CA VAL A 18 5.36 7.22 9.37
C VAL A 18 5.49 7.37 10.89
N SER A 19 4.88 6.45 11.65
CA SER A 19 4.92 6.46 13.10
C SER A 19 4.94 5.04 13.68
N PRO A 20 5.85 4.72 14.62
CA PRO A 20 5.90 3.41 15.27
C PRO A 20 4.65 3.12 16.11
N TYR A 21 3.85 4.15 16.43
CA TYR A 21 2.58 3.94 17.11
C TYR A 21 1.59 3.12 16.30
N PHE A 22 1.78 2.95 14.99
CA PHE A 22 0.92 2.10 14.15
C PHE A 22 1.20 0.61 14.28
N ILE A 23 2.34 0.18 14.85
CA ILE A 23 2.72 -1.23 15.01
C ILE A 23 1.57 -2.03 15.65
N THR A 24 1.18 -3.13 15.01
CA THR A 24 0.15 -4.06 15.48
C THR A 24 0.76 -5.30 16.12
N ASP A 25 1.92 -5.75 15.65
CA ASP A 25 2.72 -6.80 16.27
C ASP A 25 4.00 -6.20 16.86
N THR A 26 4.04 -6.09 18.18
CA THR A 26 5.15 -5.52 18.93
C THR A 26 6.40 -6.41 18.95
N LYS A 27 6.26 -7.72 18.70
CA LYS A 27 7.41 -8.65 18.68
C LYS A 27 8.23 -8.46 17.41
N SER A 28 7.55 -8.44 16.26
CA SER A 28 8.17 -8.34 14.94
C SER A 28 8.23 -6.91 14.40
N GLN A 29 7.74 -5.92 15.17
CA GLN A 29 7.76 -4.49 14.85
C GLN A 29 7.14 -4.14 13.48
N LYS A 30 6.01 -4.76 13.17
CA LYS A 30 5.27 -4.55 11.92
C LYS A 30 3.82 -4.17 12.16
N VAL A 31 3.25 -3.54 11.15
CA VAL A 31 1.80 -3.41 10.96
C VAL A 31 1.37 -4.54 10.05
N GLU A 32 0.31 -5.25 10.42
CA GLU A 32 -0.34 -6.26 9.60
C GLU A 32 -1.83 -6.01 9.58
N PHE A 33 -2.38 -5.91 8.38
CA PHE A 33 -3.81 -5.77 8.17
C PHE A 33 -4.29 -6.75 7.09
N GLU A 34 -5.46 -7.34 7.36
CA GLU A 34 -6.21 -8.15 6.41
C GLU A 34 -7.31 -7.30 5.81
N LYS A 35 -7.47 -7.38 4.48
CA LYS A 35 -8.47 -6.66 3.70
C LYS A 35 -8.60 -5.18 4.07
N PRO A 36 -7.50 -4.40 4.13
CA PRO A 36 -7.59 -2.97 4.43
C PRO A 36 -8.30 -2.20 3.32
N LEU A 37 -8.87 -1.04 3.67
CA LEU A 37 -9.14 0.04 2.72
C LEU A 37 -7.84 0.82 2.48
N ILE A 38 -7.58 1.17 1.21
CA ILE A 38 -6.38 1.87 0.79
C ILE A 38 -6.75 3.25 0.26
N LEU A 39 -6.30 4.30 0.95
CA LEU A 39 -6.40 5.69 0.50
C LEU A 39 -5.11 6.09 -0.20
N LEU A 40 -5.21 6.59 -1.43
CA LEU A 40 -4.09 7.02 -2.25
C LEU A 40 -4.18 8.52 -2.52
N SER A 41 -3.30 9.32 -1.93
CA SER A 41 -3.26 10.78 -2.13
C SER A 41 -1.95 11.20 -2.80
N GLU A 42 -2.04 12.00 -3.86
CA GLU A 42 -0.87 12.63 -4.45
C GLU A 42 -0.29 13.75 -3.55
N LYS A 43 -1.14 14.30 -2.68
CA LYS A 43 -0.85 15.43 -1.82
C LYS A 43 -0.47 15.04 -0.40
N LYS A 44 0.14 16.00 0.29
CA LYS A 44 0.27 16.00 1.74
C LYS A 44 -1.09 16.09 2.41
N ILE A 45 -1.26 15.37 3.50
CA ILE A 45 -2.46 15.36 4.33
C ILE A 45 -2.09 15.89 5.71
N SER A 46 -2.54 17.10 6.03
CA SER A 46 -2.24 17.75 7.32
C SER A 46 -3.50 18.07 8.11
N ALA A 47 -4.62 18.34 7.42
CA ALA A 47 -5.90 18.68 8.03
C ALA A 47 -6.72 17.44 8.35
N VAL A 48 -7.39 17.44 9.51
CA VAL A 48 -8.27 16.33 9.88
C VAL A 48 -9.45 16.15 8.91
N GLN A 49 -9.95 17.24 8.32
CA GLN A 49 -11.13 17.18 7.43
C GLN A 49 -10.89 16.30 6.20
N ASP A 50 -9.66 16.25 5.69
CA ASP A 50 -9.28 15.45 4.53
C ASP A 50 -9.36 13.94 4.81
N ILE A 51 -9.24 13.51 6.07
CA ILE A 51 -9.25 12.08 6.42
C ILE A 51 -10.57 11.59 7.01
N ILE A 52 -11.48 12.49 7.39
CA ILE A 52 -12.78 12.11 8.00
C ILE A 52 -13.52 11.07 7.14
N PRO A 53 -13.71 11.25 5.82
CA PRO A 53 -14.44 10.28 5.01
C PRO A 53 -13.80 8.89 5.02
N ALA A 54 -12.47 8.83 5.04
CA ALA A 54 -11.72 7.57 5.08
C ALA A 54 -11.85 6.86 6.44
N LEU A 55 -11.79 7.62 7.54
CA LEU A 55 -11.97 7.09 8.90
C LEU A 55 -13.41 6.56 9.09
N GLU A 56 -14.40 7.28 8.59
CA GLU A 56 -15.81 6.88 8.63
C GLU A 56 -16.06 5.62 7.80
N ALA A 57 -15.54 5.56 6.58
CA ALA A 57 -15.65 4.39 5.71
C ALA A 57 -15.01 3.14 6.34
N SER A 58 -13.82 3.30 6.92
CA SER A 58 -13.12 2.22 7.65
C SER A 58 -13.91 1.73 8.86
N THR A 59 -14.48 2.65 9.64
CA THR A 59 -15.31 2.34 10.81
C THR A 59 -16.59 1.61 10.40
N GLN A 60 -17.29 2.12 9.38
CA GLN A 60 -18.55 1.54 8.89
C GLN A 60 -18.34 0.15 8.30
N ALA A 61 -17.28 -0.03 7.50
CA ALA A 61 -16.94 -1.32 6.91
C ALA A 61 -16.31 -2.30 7.92
N ARG A 62 -15.88 -1.82 9.09
CA ARG A 62 -15.09 -2.57 10.09
C ARG A 62 -13.84 -3.18 9.47
N ARG A 63 -13.18 -2.41 8.61
CA ARG A 63 -11.96 -2.81 7.89
C ARG A 63 -10.83 -1.87 8.28
N PRO A 64 -9.57 -2.34 8.39
CA PRO A 64 -8.43 -1.45 8.62
C PRO A 64 -8.29 -0.40 7.52
N LEU A 65 -7.64 0.72 7.82
CA LEU A 65 -7.34 1.78 6.88
C LEU A 65 -5.82 1.92 6.71
N VAL A 66 -5.36 1.97 5.47
CA VAL A 66 -3.98 2.37 5.14
C VAL A 66 -4.02 3.62 4.28
N ILE A 67 -3.32 4.65 4.74
CA ILE A 67 -3.17 5.92 4.02
C ILE A 67 -1.79 5.96 3.37
N ILE A 68 -1.75 6.13 2.05
CA ILE A 68 -0.53 6.38 1.29
C ILE A 68 -0.65 7.77 0.68
N ALA A 69 0.21 8.69 1.10
CA ALA A 69 0.17 10.10 0.71
C ALA A 69 1.59 10.63 0.43
N GLU A 70 1.76 11.78 -0.22
CA GLU A 70 3.09 12.43 -0.28
C GLU A 70 3.70 12.55 1.12
N ASP A 71 2.89 13.01 2.06
CA ASP A 71 3.19 13.04 3.48
C ASP A 71 1.89 13.03 4.28
N ILE A 72 1.98 12.65 5.55
CA ILE A 72 0.90 12.82 6.52
C ILE A 72 1.48 13.39 7.81
N GLU A 73 0.94 14.52 8.24
CA GLU A 73 1.50 15.30 9.34
C GLU A 73 0.39 16.04 10.12
N GLY A 74 0.80 16.85 11.10
CA GLY A 74 -0.11 17.73 11.83
C GLY A 74 -1.26 17.00 12.53
N GLU A 75 -2.44 17.59 12.40
CA GLU A 75 -3.65 17.10 13.08
C GLU A 75 -4.12 15.76 12.53
N ALA A 76 -4.03 15.56 11.21
CA ALA A 76 -4.41 14.30 10.56
C ALA A 76 -3.63 13.12 11.14
N LEU A 77 -2.30 13.23 11.23
CA LEU A 77 -1.46 12.18 11.81
C LEU A 77 -1.79 11.94 13.29
N ALA A 78 -1.96 13.01 14.08
CA ALA A 78 -2.29 12.89 15.50
C ALA A 78 -3.62 12.15 15.71
N VAL A 79 -4.64 12.45 14.91
CA VAL A 79 -5.95 11.78 14.96
C VAL A 79 -5.84 10.30 14.61
N CYS A 80 -5.10 9.93 13.56
CA CYS A 80 -4.87 8.53 13.21
C CYS A 80 -4.18 7.76 14.36
N ILE A 81 -3.12 8.34 14.95
CA ILE A 81 -2.40 7.74 16.07
C ILE A 81 -3.32 7.55 17.28
N LEU A 82 -4.08 8.59 17.65
CA LEU A 82 -4.97 8.53 18.81
C LEU A 82 -6.09 7.50 18.63
N ASN A 83 -6.69 7.40 17.44
CA ASN A 83 -7.72 6.39 17.15
C ASN A 83 -7.16 4.96 17.24
N LYS A 84 -5.94 4.74 16.74
CA LYS A 84 -5.24 3.45 16.89
C LYS A 84 -4.97 3.14 18.36
N LEU A 85 -4.38 4.07 19.11
CA LEU A 85 -4.01 3.85 20.51
C LEU A 85 -5.22 3.59 21.42
N ARG A 86 -6.38 4.17 21.10
CA ARG A 86 -7.65 3.92 21.78
C ARG A 86 -8.34 2.62 21.35
N GLY A 87 -7.80 1.92 20.35
CA GLY A 87 -8.40 0.71 19.78
C GLY A 87 -9.70 0.96 19.01
N GLN A 88 -9.97 2.22 18.63
CA GLN A 88 -11.20 2.60 17.93
C GLN A 88 -11.12 2.30 16.44
N LEU A 89 -9.92 2.43 15.86
CA LEU A 89 -9.68 2.19 14.45
C LEU A 89 -8.33 1.52 14.24
N GLN A 90 -8.30 0.51 13.38
CA GLN A 90 -7.05 -0.04 12.86
C GLN A 90 -6.61 0.83 11.69
N VAL A 91 -5.62 1.69 11.90
CA VAL A 91 -5.12 2.61 10.88
C VAL A 91 -3.59 2.64 10.88
N ALA A 92 -3.00 2.75 9.69
CA ALA A 92 -1.59 3.05 9.49
C ALA A 92 -1.42 4.03 8.32
N ALA A 93 -0.29 4.72 8.31
CA ALA A 93 0.03 5.62 7.21
C ALA A 93 1.50 5.50 6.80
N VAL A 94 1.74 5.68 5.50
CA VAL A 94 3.01 5.48 4.82
C VAL A 94 3.19 6.60 3.80
N LYS A 95 4.43 7.08 3.62
CA LYS A 95 4.71 8.04 2.55
C LYS A 95 4.75 7.32 1.20
N ALA A 96 4.20 7.94 0.18
CA ALA A 96 4.26 7.44 -1.18
C ALA A 96 5.74 7.34 -1.64
N PRO A 97 6.10 6.27 -2.37
CA PRO A 97 7.45 6.11 -2.91
C PRO A 97 7.71 7.07 -4.08
N GLY A 98 8.98 7.42 -4.30
CA GLY A 98 9.38 8.34 -5.37
C GLY A 98 9.13 9.82 -5.05
N PHE A 99 9.29 10.66 -6.09
CA PHE A 99 9.10 12.11 -6.06
C PHE A 99 8.58 12.59 -7.42
N GLY A 100 7.92 13.77 -7.45
CA GLY A 100 7.41 14.38 -8.69
C GLY A 100 6.54 13.42 -9.51
N ASP A 101 6.72 13.43 -10.83
CA ASP A 101 5.96 12.60 -11.77
C ASP A 101 6.16 11.09 -11.57
N ASN A 102 7.33 10.68 -11.07
CA ASN A 102 7.57 9.28 -10.73
C ASN A 102 6.66 8.82 -9.57
N ARG A 103 6.45 9.67 -8.56
CA ARG A 103 5.51 9.38 -7.46
C ARG A 103 4.08 9.28 -7.96
N LYS A 104 3.64 10.21 -8.83
CA LYS A 104 2.30 10.15 -9.45
C LYS A 104 2.11 8.82 -10.19
N SER A 105 3.13 8.43 -10.95
CA SER A 105 3.10 7.22 -11.74
C SER A 105 3.02 5.95 -10.87
N ILE A 106 3.78 5.89 -9.77
CA ILE A 106 3.73 4.76 -8.82
C ILE A 106 2.39 4.74 -8.05
N LEU A 107 1.85 5.89 -7.67
CA LEU A 107 0.50 5.96 -7.07
C LEU A 107 -0.57 5.44 -8.05
N GLY A 108 -0.46 5.76 -9.33
CA GLY A 108 -1.32 5.19 -10.37
C GLY A 108 -1.16 3.68 -10.51
N ASP A 109 0.06 3.16 -10.37
CA ASP A 109 0.32 1.72 -10.37
C ASP A 109 -0.35 1.02 -9.17
N LEU A 110 -0.24 1.63 -7.98
CA LEU A 110 -0.92 1.15 -6.76
C LEU A 110 -2.45 1.22 -6.88
N ALA A 111 -2.97 2.26 -7.51
CA ALA A 111 -4.40 2.40 -7.79
C ALA A 111 -4.91 1.27 -8.68
N VAL A 112 -4.19 0.95 -9.75
CA VAL A 112 -4.53 -0.18 -10.63
C VAL A 112 -4.42 -1.52 -9.89
N LEU A 113 -3.37 -1.72 -9.08
CA LEU A 113 -3.18 -2.94 -8.27
C LEU A 113 -4.27 -3.16 -7.23
N THR A 114 -4.75 -2.08 -6.61
CA THR A 114 -5.71 -2.15 -5.50
C THR A 114 -7.14 -1.85 -5.91
N ASN A 115 -7.39 -1.56 -7.19
CA ASN A 115 -8.67 -1.05 -7.69
C ASN A 115 -9.15 0.21 -6.96
N GLY A 116 -8.21 1.11 -6.64
CA GLY A 116 -8.47 2.40 -5.98
C GLY A 116 -8.38 3.58 -6.93
N THR A 117 -8.77 4.75 -6.43
CA THR A 117 -8.62 6.05 -7.11
C THR A 117 -7.51 6.86 -6.42
N VAL A 118 -6.65 7.51 -7.21
CA VAL A 118 -5.67 8.48 -6.67
C VAL A 118 -6.34 9.84 -6.55
N PHE A 119 -6.38 10.39 -5.34
CA PHE A 119 -6.86 11.74 -5.08
C PHE A 119 -5.78 12.75 -5.49
N SER A 120 -6.11 13.57 -6.49
CA SER A 120 -5.24 14.62 -7.05
C SER A 120 -6.08 15.83 -7.51
N ASP A 121 -5.45 17.00 -7.60
CA ASP A 121 -6.13 18.22 -8.09
C ASP A 121 -6.48 18.14 -9.58
N GLU A 122 -5.71 17.37 -10.36
CA GLU A 122 -5.87 17.26 -11.81
C GLU A 122 -7.20 16.61 -12.19
N LEU A 123 -7.74 15.76 -11.31
CA LEU A 123 -8.98 15.03 -11.52
C LEU A 123 -10.21 15.68 -10.84
N ASP A 124 -10.05 16.81 -10.14
CA ASP A 124 -11.05 17.46 -9.28
C ASP A 124 -11.71 16.51 -8.26
N VAL A 125 -11.02 15.42 -7.91
CA VAL A 125 -11.44 14.46 -6.88
C VAL A 125 -10.79 14.85 -5.57
N LYS A 126 -11.53 15.60 -4.75
CA LYS A 126 -11.04 16.04 -3.44
C LYS A 126 -11.28 14.99 -2.36
N LEU A 127 -10.35 14.91 -1.40
CA LEU A 127 -10.40 13.96 -0.29
C LEU A 127 -11.64 14.13 0.59
N GLU A 128 -12.14 15.36 0.77
CA GLU A 128 -13.32 15.62 1.62
C GLU A 128 -14.61 15.07 0.99
N LYS A 129 -14.59 14.69 -0.29
CA LYS A 129 -15.71 14.09 -1.02
C LYS A 129 -15.49 12.61 -1.33
N ALA A 130 -14.47 11.99 -0.73
CA ALA A 130 -14.16 10.59 -0.97
C ALA A 130 -15.36 9.69 -0.60
N THR A 131 -15.72 8.80 -1.50
CA THR A 131 -16.72 7.76 -1.26
C THR A 131 -16.04 6.39 -1.08
N PRO A 132 -16.68 5.42 -0.40
CA PRO A 132 -16.05 4.13 -0.11
C PRO A 132 -15.54 3.36 -1.34
N ASP A 133 -16.18 3.53 -2.50
CA ASP A 133 -15.81 2.93 -3.79
C ASP A 133 -14.54 3.52 -4.43
N MET A 134 -14.08 4.68 -3.94
CA MET A 134 -12.82 5.29 -4.39
C MET A 134 -11.60 4.70 -3.68
N PHE A 135 -11.78 4.03 -2.55
CA PHE A 135 -10.69 3.40 -1.81
C PHE A 135 -10.32 2.05 -2.42
N GLY A 136 -9.02 1.81 -2.58
CA GLY A 136 -8.52 0.52 -3.02
C GLY A 136 -8.63 -0.54 -1.92
N SER A 137 -8.31 -1.78 -2.29
CA SER A 137 -8.27 -2.94 -1.39
C SER A 137 -7.18 -3.93 -1.82
N THR A 138 -6.73 -4.73 -0.88
CA THR A 138 -5.80 -5.84 -1.09
C THR A 138 -6.14 -6.96 -0.12
N GLY A 139 -5.74 -8.20 -0.39
CA GLY A 139 -5.95 -9.32 0.52
C GLY A 139 -5.29 -9.10 1.88
N SER A 140 -4.02 -8.73 1.88
CA SER A 140 -3.31 -8.30 3.09
C SER A 140 -2.20 -7.30 2.79
N ILE A 141 -1.79 -6.57 3.82
CA ILE A 141 -0.68 -5.62 3.76
C ILE A 141 0.19 -5.74 5.01
N THR A 142 1.50 -5.69 4.79
CA THR A 142 2.51 -5.65 5.85
C THR A 142 3.35 -4.40 5.71
N ILE A 143 3.50 -3.65 6.79
CA ILE A 143 4.29 -2.41 6.83
C ILE A 143 5.34 -2.53 7.94
N THR A 144 6.61 -2.41 7.59
CA THR A 144 7.73 -2.36 8.54
C THR A 144 8.23 -0.92 8.67
N LYS A 145 9.36 -0.72 9.33
CA LYS A 145 10.03 0.59 9.37
C LYS A 145 10.51 1.04 8.00
N GLU A 146 10.84 0.12 7.11
CA GLU A 146 11.52 0.40 5.83
C GLU A 146 10.65 0.05 4.63
N ASP A 147 9.75 -0.92 4.75
CA ASP A 147 9.03 -1.50 3.62
C ASP A 147 7.52 -1.49 3.82
N THR A 148 6.82 -1.45 2.69
CA THR A 148 5.40 -1.79 2.59
C THR A 148 5.22 -2.86 1.52
N ILE A 149 4.46 -3.89 1.86
CA ILE A 149 4.21 -5.06 1.01
C ILE A 149 2.70 -5.28 0.90
N PHE A 150 2.19 -5.23 -0.32
CA PHE A 150 0.83 -5.57 -0.70
C PHE A 150 0.77 -7.01 -1.20
N LEU A 151 -0.20 -7.77 -0.73
CA LEU A 151 -0.47 -9.14 -1.17
C LEU A 151 -1.93 -9.28 -1.62
N ASN A 152 -2.12 -9.92 -2.77
CA ASN A 152 -3.40 -10.19 -3.42
C ASN A 152 -4.23 -8.92 -3.64
N GLY A 153 -3.73 -7.98 -4.45
CA GLY A 153 -4.46 -6.77 -4.82
C GLY A 153 -5.84 -7.07 -5.43
N GLU A 154 -6.84 -6.21 -5.18
CA GLU A 154 -8.19 -6.35 -5.77
C GLU A 154 -8.32 -5.73 -7.17
N GLY A 155 -7.19 -5.34 -7.78
CA GLY A 155 -7.10 -4.83 -9.14
C GLY A 155 -7.68 -5.77 -10.20
N ASN A 156 -8.28 -5.20 -11.24
CA ASN A 156 -8.69 -5.97 -12.39
C ASN A 156 -7.45 -6.45 -13.18
N LYS A 157 -7.35 -7.75 -13.45
CA LYS A 157 -6.20 -8.36 -14.16
C LYS A 157 -5.96 -7.78 -15.54
N ASP A 158 -7.01 -7.44 -16.28
CA ASP A 158 -6.89 -6.81 -17.60
C ASP A 158 -6.37 -5.38 -17.46
N ALA A 159 -6.83 -4.62 -16.46
CA ALA A 159 -6.32 -3.27 -16.19
C ALA A 159 -4.84 -3.30 -15.79
N LEU A 160 -4.44 -4.27 -14.98
CA LEU A 160 -3.04 -4.52 -14.62
C LEU A 160 -2.18 -4.90 -15.82
N ALA A 161 -2.65 -5.81 -16.67
CA ALA A 161 -1.96 -6.20 -17.89
C ALA A 161 -1.80 -5.01 -18.84
N GLN A 162 -2.86 -4.22 -19.05
CA GLN A 162 -2.82 -3.00 -19.83
C GLN A 162 -1.83 -1.98 -19.25
N ARG A 163 -1.80 -1.82 -17.92
CA ARG A 163 -0.84 -0.93 -17.26
C ARG A 163 0.61 -1.39 -17.49
N CYS A 164 0.87 -2.69 -17.43
CA CYS A 164 2.18 -3.26 -17.76
C CYS A 164 2.56 -3.01 -19.22
N GLU A 165 1.63 -3.20 -20.16
CA GLU A 165 1.86 -2.92 -21.58
C GLU A 165 2.13 -1.44 -21.86
N GLN A 166 1.40 -0.54 -21.20
CA GLN A 166 1.68 0.90 -21.30
C GLN A 166 3.12 1.23 -20.89
N ILE A 167 3.59 0.65 -19.77
CA ILE A 167 4.96 0.86 -19.29
C ILE A 167 5.98 0.27 -20.28
N ARG A 168 5.75 -0.93 -20.80
CA ARG A 168 6.59 -1.56 -21.85
C ARG A 168 6.66 -0.70 -23.11
N GLY A 169 5.54 -0.11 -23.52
CA GLY A 169 5.48 0.80 -24.66
C GLY A 169 6.42 1.99 -24.49
N VAL A 170 6.38 2.65 -23.33
CA VAL A 170 7.26 3.79 -23.02
C VAL A 170 8.73 3.36 -22.94
N ILE A 171 9.05 2.20 -22.35
CA ILE A 171 10.43 1.68 -22.31
C ILE A 171 11.02 1.52 -23.71
N ASN A 172 10.21 1.10 -24.68
CA ASN A 172 10.62 0.86 -26.06
C ASN A 172 10.66 2.14 -26.93
N ASP A 173 10.21 3.28 -26.41
CA ASP A 173 10.27 4.54 -27.14
C ASP A 173 11.74 4.98 -27.30
N PRO A 174 12.22 5.25 -28.53
CA PRO A 174 13.61 5.65 -28.78
C PRO A 174 13.98 7.00 -28.15
N THR A 175 13.00 7.82 -27.75
CA THR A 175 13.21 9.11 -27.10
C THR A 175 13.39 9.01 -25.58
N THR A 176 13.05 7.86 -24.99
CA THR A 176 13.18 7.63 -23.55
C THR A 176 14.65 7.40 -23.18
N SER A 177 15.12 8.18 -22.21
CA SER A 177 16.51 8.09 -21.73
C SER A 177 16.78 6.77 -21.01
N GLU A 178 18.02 6.31 -21.01
CA GLU A 178 18.39 5.06 -20.30
C GLU A 178 18.07 5.12 -18.80
N TYR A 179 18.22 6.30 -18.19
CA TYR A 179 17.82 6.54 -16.80
C TYR A 179 16.32 6.34 -16.57
N GLU A 180 15.47 6.86 -17.47
CA GLU A 180 14.03 6.65 -17.40
C GLU A 180 13.65 5.19 -17.65
N LYS A 181 14.31 4.51 -18.60
CA LYS A 181 14.09 3.09 -18.85
C LYS A 181 14.36 2.25 -17.62
N GLU A 182 15.45 2.51 -16.89
CA GLU A 182 15.76 1.81 -15.64
C GLU A 182 14.63 1.98 -14.62
N LYS A 183 14.11 3.20 -14.44
CA LYS A 183 13.00 3.47 -13.51
C LYS A 183 11.68 2.84 -13.94
N LEU A 184 11.40 2.81 -15.24
CA LEU A 184 10.23 2.15 -15.79
C LEU A 184 10.33 0.62 -15.65
N GLN A 185 11.53 0.05 -15.80
CA GLN A 185 11.78 -1.38 -15.59
C GLN A 185 11.59 -1.76 -14.11
N GLU A 186 12.06 -0.94 -13.16
CA GLU A 186 11.80 -1.14 -11.73
C GLU A 186 10.29 -1.18 -11.43
N ARG A 187 9.53 -0.23 -12.00
CA ARG A 187 8.07 -0.17 -11.83
C ARG A 187 7.37 -1.37 -12.47
N LEU A 188 7.74 -1.72 -13.69
CA LEU A 188 7.20 -2.88 -14.39
C LEU A 188 7.44 -4.16 -13.60
N ALA A 189 8.67 -4.37 -13.09
CA ALA A 189 9.01 -5.53 -12.28
C ALA A 189 8.15 -5.61 -11.01
N LYS A 190 7.90 -4.47 -10.35
CA LYS A 190 7.03 -4.38 -9.17
C LYS A 190 5.56 -4.70 -9.45
N LEU A 191 5.08 -4.43 -10.66
CA LEU A 191 3.70 -4.74 -11.08
C LEU A 191 3.53 -6.16 -11.62
N SER A 192 4.47 -6.64 -12.44
CA SER A 192 4.35 -7.93 -13.13
C SER A 192 5.01 -9.10 -12.40
N GLY A 193 5.94 -8.84 -11.49
CA GLY A 193 6.74 -9.87 -10.82
C GLY A 193 6.02 -10.58 -9.67
N GLY A 194 4.96 -9.97 -9.12
CA GLY A 194 4.27 -10.46 -7.93
C GLY A 194 5.17 -10.47 -6.69
N VAL A 195 4.70 -11.13 -5.64
CA VAL A 195 5.42 -11.32 -4.37
C VAL A 195 5.39 -12.81 -4.02
N ALA A 196 6.58 -13.37 -3.80
CA ALA A 196 6.73 -14.72 -3.28
C ALA A 196 6.48 -14.74 -1.77
N VAL A 197 5.53 -15.56 -1.34
CA VAL A 197 5.16 -15.76 0.06
C VAL A 197 5.55 -17.18 0.46
N ILE A 198 6.37 -17.31 1.51
CA ILE A 198 6.72 -18.60 2.11
C ILE A 198 5.74 -18.86 3.26
N LYS A 199 4.88 -19.86 3.08
CA LYS A 199 4.00 -20.38 4.14
C LYS A 199 4.74 -21.45 4.92
N VAL A 200 5.24 -21.06 6.09
CA VAL A 200 5.97 -21.96 6.99
C VAL A 200 4.99 -22.82 7.78
N GLY A 201 5.11 -24.14 7.64
CA GLY A 201 4.31 -25.13 8.34
C GLY A 201 4.96 -25.61 9.65
N GLY A 202 4.15 -25.88 10.66
CA GLY A 202 4.63 -26.42 11.92
C GLY A 202 3.52 -27.07 12.75
N SER A 203 3.92 -27.84 13.75
CA SER A 203 3.00 -28.59 14.63
C SER A 203 2.60 -27.77 15.86
N SER A 204 3.25 -26.62 16.10
CA SER A 204 2.93 -25.65 17.16
C SER A 204 3.32 -24.23 16.76
N GLU A 205 2.73 -23.22 17.40
CA GLU A 205 3.07 -21.80 17.15
C GLU A 205 4.55 -21.49 17.42
N VAL A 206 5.14 -22.14 18.42
CA VAL A 206 6.57 -21.98 18.77
C VAL A 206 7.45 -22.51 17.65
N GLU A 207 7.14 -23.69 17.10
CA GLU A 207 7.89 -24.28 15.99
C GLU A 207 7.78 -23.44 14.72
N VAL A 208 6.58 -22.93 14.40
CA VAL A 208 6.37 -22.03 13.26
C VAL A 208 7.15 -20.73 13.46
N GLY A 209 7.15 -20.16 14.67
CA GLY A 209 7.91 -18.97 15.01
C GLY A 209 9.40 -19.16 14.82
N GLU A 210 9.99 -20.21 15.41
CA GLU A 210 11.41 -20.51 15.25
C GLU A 210 11.81 -20.76 13.79
N LYS A 211 10.97 -21.44 13.01
CA LYS A 211 11.24 -21.65 11.58
C LYS A 211 11.16 -20.33 10.80
N LYS A 212 10.17 -19.48 11.07
CA LYS A 212 10.06 -18.16 10.45
C LYS A 212 11.28 -17.29 10.72
N ASP A 213 11.81 -17.30 11.93
CA ASP A 213 13.00 -16.51 12.30
C ASP A 213 14.30 -17.02 11.64
N ARG A 214 14.31 -18.27 11.12
CA ARG A 214 15.44 -18.84 10.39
C ARG A 214 15.45 -18.53 8.89
N PHE A 215 14.31 -18.09 8.34
CA PHE A 215 14.18 -17.67 6.94
C PHE A 215 14.47 -16.17 6.80
#